data_AF-A1E4W1-F1
#
_entry.id   AF-A1E4W1-F1
#
_cell.length_a   1.000
_cell.length_b   1.000
_cell.length_c   1.000
_cell.angle_alpha   90.00
_cell.angle_beta   90.00
_cell.angle_gamma   90.00
#
_symmetry.space_group_name_H-M   'P 1'
#
loop_
_entity.id
_entity.type
_entity.pdbx_description
1 polymer ?
#
loop_
_entity_poly.entity_id
_entity_poly.type
_entity_poly.pdbx_seq_one_letter_code
_entity_poly.pdbx_strand_id
1 'polypeptide(L)' 'ARTEWVQEGQVPLQSLTANIDYTFQIAKTIYGILGIKIWIFQKS' A
#
# COMPACT_ATOMS: atom_id res chain seq x y z
N ALA A 1 0.23 19.02 -0.62
CA ALA A 1 0.16 17.58 -0.88
C ALA A 1 -0.52 16.90 0.30
N ARG A 2 -1.43 15.94 0.06
CA ARG A 2 -2.11 15.14 1.10
C ARG A 2 -1.84 13.66 0.83
N THR A 3 -1.99 12.85 1.85
CA THR A 3 -1.87 11.39 1.74
C THR A 3 -3.17 10.80 2.23
N GLU A 4 -3.90 10.18 1.32
CA GLU A 4 -5.12 9.43 1.63
C GLU A 4 -4.82 7.95 1.49
N TRP A 5 -5.46 7.12 2.32
CA TRP A 5 -5.38 5.67 2.24
C TRP A 5 -6.72 5.06 2.61
N VAL A 6 -6.99 3.91 2.02
CA VAL A 6 -8.17 3.10 2.30
C VAL A 6 -7.67 1.69 2.60
N GLN A 7 -8.33 1.01 3.52
CA GLN A 7 -8.04 -0.37 3.85
C GLN A 7 -9.34 -1.16 3.85
N GLU A 8 -9.28 -2.33 3.24
CA GLU A 8 -10.32 -3.34 3.31
C GLU A 8 -9.72 -4.61 3.93
N GLY A 9 -10.42 -5.22 4.89
CA GLY A 9 -9.91 -6.39 5.60
C GLY A 9 -8.73 -6.10 6.53
N GLN A 10 -7.90 -7.11 6.78
CA GLN A 10 -6.78 -7.06 7.73
C GLN A 10 -5.43 -6.95 7.02
N VAL A 11 -4.56 -6.07 7.52
CA VAL A 11 -3.15 -5.97 7.11
C VAL A 11 -2.28 -5.95 8.37
N PRO A 12 -1.88 -7.12 8.91
CA PRO A 12 -1.19 -7.20 10.19
C PRO A 12 0.31 -6.88 10.06
N LEU A 13 0.66 -5.59 9.96
CA LEU A 13 2.03 -5.12 9.71
C LEU A 13 3.05 -5.44 10.82
N GLN A 14 2.60 -5.75 12.04
CA GLN A 14 3.48 -6.12 13.16
C GLN A 14 3.71 -7.64 13.25
N SER A 15 2.94 -8.44 12.53
CA SER A 15 3.07 -9.90 12.53
C SER A 15 4.13 -10.31 11.51
N LEU A 16 5.33 -10.65 11.97
CA LEU A 16 6.44 -11.08 11.09
C LEU A 16 6.13 -12.34 10.28
N THR A 17 5.19 -13.17 10.74
CA THR A 17 4.75 -14.38 10.04
C THR A 17 3.66 -14.11 9.00
N ALA A 18 3.12 -12.88 8.93
CA ALA A 18 2.09 -12.56 7.97
C ALA A 18 2.68 -12.49 6.56
N ASN A 19 2.07 -13.22 5.62
CA ASN A 19 2.43 -13.14 4.21
C ASN A 19 1.86 -11.85 3.61
N ILE A 20 2.68 -10.80 3.58
CA ILE A 20 2.29 -9.47 3.07
C ILE A 20 3.18 -9.10 1.89
N ASP A 21 2.56 -8.91 0.73
CA ASP A 21 3.22 -8.29 -0.41
C ASP A 21 3.15 -6.77 -0.30
N TYR A 22 4.30 -6.11 -0.46
CA TYR A 22 4.38 -4.66 -0.53
C TYR A 22 4.89 -4.21 -1.90
N THR A 23 4.29 -3.16 -2.45
CA THR A 23 4.81 -2.50 -3.63
C THR A 23 4.66 -0.98 -3.55
N PHE A 24 5.56 -0.29 -4.24
CA PHE A 24 5.56 1.16 -4.38
C PHE A 24 5.66 1.54 -5.84
N GLN A 25 4.76 2.41 -6.30
CA GLN A 25 4.73 2.88 -7.68
C GLN A 25 4.52 4.39 -7.73
N ILE A 26 4.89 4.97 -8.87
CA ILE A 26 4.78 6.40 -9.13
C ILE A 26 3.80 6.64 -10.28
N ALA A 27 2.82 7.52 -10.06
CA ALA A 27 1.96 8.04 -11.11
C ALA A 27 2.40 9.45 -11.51
N LYS A 28 2.77 9.63 -12.79
CA LYS A 28 3.08 10.94 -13.37
C LYS A 28 1.79 11.54 -13.91
N THR A 29 1.41 12.70 -13.39
CA THR A 29 0.22 13.45 -13.82
C THR A 29 0.63 14.82 -14.32
N ILE A 30 -0.27 15.53 -15.00
CA ILE A 30 -0.02 16.91 -15.45
C ILE A 30 0.20 17.89 -14.29
N TYR A 31 -0.26 17.53 -13.08
CA TYR A 31 -0.13 18.32 -11.87
C TYR A 31 1.08 17.91 -11.01
N GLY A 32 1.89 16.97 -11.47
CA GLY A 32 3.09 16.48 -10.78
C GLY A 32 3.08 14.97 -10.52
N ILE A 33 3.83 14.56 -9.51
CA ILE A 33 4.12 13.15 -9.23
C ILE A 33 3.35 12.70 -7.98
N LEU A 34 2.61 11.60 -8.08
CA LEU A 34 1.94 10.93 -6.96
C LEU A 34 2.65 9.62 -6.62
N GLY A 35 2.99 9.44 -5.34
CA GLY A 35 3.52 8.18 -4.83
C GLY A 35 2.39 7.29 -4.31
N ILE A 36 2.37 6.03 -4.74
CA ILE A 36 1.33 5.06 -4.39
C ILE A 36 2.00 3.89 -3.67
N LYS A 37 1.51 3.57 -2.46
CA LYS A 37 1.94 2.43 -1.65
C LYS A 37 0.79 1.43 -1.55
N ILE A 38 1.11 0.15 -1.72
CA ILE A 38 0.11 -0.93 -1.69
C ILE A 38 0.64 -2.04 -0.80
N TRP A 39 -0.23 -2.56 0.06
CA TRP A 39 0.00 -3.76 0.87
C TRP A 39 -1.11 -4.77 0.58
N ILE A 40 -0.74 -6.02 0.30
CA ILE A 40 -1.67 -7.12 0.05
C ILE A 40 -1.35 -8.22 1.06
N PHE A 41 -2.27 -8.47 1.98
CA PHE A 41 -2.16 -9.59 2.90
C PHE A 41 -2.76 -10.85 2.25
N GLN A 42 -1.93 -11.87 2.05
CA GLN A 42 -2.37 -13.16 1.55
C GLN A 42 -2.62 -14.10 2.72
N LYS A 43 -3.87 -14.50 2.91
CA LYS A 43 -4.23 -15.48 3.94
C LYS A 43 -3.97 -16.88 3.40
N SER A 44 -3.09 -17.62 4.07
CA SER A 44 -2.91 -19.07 3.92
C SER A 44 -4.08 -19.84 4.52
#